data_AF-A0A174N5L8-F1
#
_entry.id   AF-A0A174N5L8-F1
#
_cell.length_a   1.000
_cell.length_b   1.000
_cell.length_c   1.000
_cell.angle_alpha   90.00
_cell.angle_beta   90.00
_cell.angle_gamma   90.00
#
_symmetry.space_group_name_H-M   'P 1'
#
loop_
_entity.id
_entity.type
_entity.pdbx_description
1 polymer ?
#
loop_
_entity_poly.entity_id
_entity_poly.type
_entity_poly.pdbx_seq_one_letter_code
_entity_poly.pdbx_strand_id
1 'polypeptide(L)'
;MSLFDNIPKDTDIIEVRKKVNKMLSEARKKAKPPKCILCRKEQSSFCNSHSVPQMCLRPIADRGKVLHASLAMGFDIGVVDLDGGVNKSGTK
;
A
#
# COMPACT_ATOMS: atom_id res chain seq x y z
N MET A 1 -3.33 19.60 -2.73
CA MET A 1 -2.27 19.90 -1.76
C MET A 1 -1.70 18.55 -1.36
N SER A 2 -0.59 18.15 -1.98
CA SER A 2 0.07 16.90 -1.63
C SER A 2 0.78 17.08 -0.29
N LEU A 3 0.89 15.99 0.48
CA LEU A 3 1.56 16.01 1.77
C LEU A 3 3.06 16.37 1.67
N PHE A 4 3.63 16.41 0.46
CA PHE A 4 5.06 16.60 0.22
C PHE A 4 5.39 17.68 -0.82
N ASP A 5 4.46 18.60 -1.12
CA ASP A 5 4.70 19.74 -2.03
C ASP A 5 5.86 20.67 -1.59
N ASN A 6 6.47 20.43 -0.43
CA ASN A 6 7.57 21.21 0.16
C ASN A 6 8.81 20.36 0.48
N ILE A 7 9.18 19.38 -0.35
CA ILE A 7 10.48 18.71 -0.20
C ILE A 7 11.59 19.71 -0.62
N PRO A 8 12.55 20.05 0.26
CA PRO A 8 13.68 20.91 -0.09
C PRO A 8 14.43 20.36 -1.31
N LYS A 9 14.86 21.22 -2.23
CA LYS A 9 15.55 20.82 -3.48
C LYS A 9 16.81 19.97 -3.26
N ASP A 10 17.46 20.12 -2.09
CA ASP A 10 18.67 19.38 -1.73
C ASP A 10 18.39 18.03 -1.03
N THR A 11 17.12 17.62 -0.95
CA THR A 11 16.74 16.39 -0.27
C THR A 11 17.05 15.17 -1.14
N ASP A 12 17.77 14.19 -0.58
CA ASP A 12 17.91 12.88 -1.20
C ASP A 12 16.58 12.12 -1.15
N ILE A 13 15.81 12.24 -2.24
CA ILE A 13 14.50 11.59 -2.43
C ILE A 13 14.63 10.07 -2.30
N ILE A 14 15.76 9.47 -2.68
CA ILE A 14 15.98 8.02 -2.57
C ILE A 14 16.10 7.63 -1.10
N GLU A 15 16.83 8.40 -0.30
CA GLU A 15 16.93 8.16 1.14
C GLU A 15 15.58 8.32 1.84
N VAL A 16 14.82 9.35 1.47
CA VAL A 16 13.45 9.56 1.97
C VAL A 16 12.55 8.37 1.62
N ARG A 17 12.56 7.92 0.36
CA ARG A 17 11.82 6.72 -0.08
C ARG A 17 12.18 5.49 0.75
N LYS A 18 13.47 5.26 1.03
CA LYS A 18 13.91 4.12 1.87
C LYS A 18 13.35 4.23 3.29
N LYS A 19 13.41 5.41 3.91
CA LYS A 19 12.88 5.67 5.26
C LYS A 19 11.36 5.47 5.30
N VAL A 20 10.63 6.02 4.33
CA VAL A 20 9.17 5.88 4.24
C VAL A 20 8.75 4.43 4.01
N ASN A 21 9.42 3.71 3.10
CA ASN A 21 9.14 2.30 2.86
C ASN A 21 9.42 1.43 4.09
N LYS A 22 10.48 1.72 4.85
CA LYS A 22 10.77 1.05 6.12
C LYS A 22 9.64 1.31 7.14
N MET A 23 9.25 2.58 7.30
CA MET A 23 8.16 2.98 8.19
C MET A 23 6.83 2.27 7.84
N LEU A 24 6.43 2.29 6.56
CA LEU A 24 5.21 1.63 6.08
C LEU A 24 5.27 0.11 6.29
N SER A 25 6.44 -0.51 6.08
CA SER A 25 6.65 -1.94 6.33
C SER A 25 6.47 -2.30 7.80
N GLU A 26 7.03 -1.51 8.71
CA GLU A 26 6.88 -1.69 10.15
C GLU A 26 5.44 -1.43 10.62
N ALA A 27 4.79 -0.38 10.13
CA ALA A 27 3.39 -0.09 10.41
C ALA A 27 2.48 -1.26 9.97
N ARG A 28 2.68 -1.80 8.76
CA ARG A 28 1.95 -2.97 8.27
C ARG A 28 2.21 -4.23 9.11
N LYS A 29 3.40 -4.39 9.69
CA LYS A 29 3.68 -5.51 10.60
C LYS A 29 2.94 -5.35 11.93
N LYS A 30 2.96 -4.15 12.51
CA LYS A 30 2.30 -3.84 13.79
C LYS A 30 0.76 -3.84 13.68
N ALA A 31 0.22 -3.41 12.56
CA ALA A 31 -1.23 -3.37 12.32
C ALA A 31 -1.86 -4.76 12.10
N LYS A 32 -1.08 -5.82 11.90
CA LYS A 32 -1.61 -7.17 11.70
C LYS A 32 -2.13 -7.72 13.03
N PRO A 33 -3.43 -8.01 13.14
CA PRO A 33 -3.95 -8.65 14.33
C PRO A 33 -3.49 -10.12 14.40
N PRO A 34 -3.32 -10.70 15.61
CA PRO A 34 -2.95 -12.11 15.77
C PRO A 34 -4.04 -13.07 15.25
N LYS A 35 -5.29 -12.58 15.17
CA LYS A 35 -6.44 -13.31 14.66
C LYS A 35 -7.14 -12.50 13.58
N CYS A 36 -7.65 -13.16 12.55
CA CYS A 36 -8.46 -12.50 11.53
C CYS A 36 -9.72 -11.88 12.16
N ILE A 37 -9.99 -10.61 11.86
CA ILE A 37 -11.17 -9.91 12.40
C ILE A 37 -12.51 -10.52 11.93
N LEU A 38 -12.53 -11.23 10.80
CA LEU A 38 -13.74 -11.84 10.24
C LEU A 38 -13.92 -13.29 10.70
N CYS A 39 -12.97 -14.19 10.43
CA CYS A 39 -13.10 -15.61 10.79
C CYS A 39 -12.49 -16.01 12.13
N ARG A 40 -11.84 -15.09 12.85
CA ARG A 40 -11.22 -15.31 14.18
C ARG A 40 -10.13 -16.38 14.25
N LYS A 41 -9.71 -16.96 13.12
CA LYS A 41 -8.58 -17.89 13.04
C LYS A 41 -7.27 -17.15 13.32
N GLU A 42 -6.33 -17.82 13.98
CA GLU A 42 -4.96 -17.33 14.14
C GLU A 42 -4.29 -17.20 12.77
N GLN A 43 -3.58 -16.11 12.56
CA GLN A 43 -2.91 -15.84 11.29
C GLN A 43 -1.55 -15.18 11.54
N SER A 44 -0.53 -15.63 10.81
CA SER A 44 0.78 -14.95 10.75
C SER A 44 0.82 -13.80 9.73
N SER A 45 -0.28 -13.60 8.99
CA SER A 45 -0.41 -12.57 7.96
C SER A 45 -1.88 -12.18 7.78
N PHE A 46 -2.19 -11.22 6.89
CA PHE A 46 -3.58 -10.94 6.52
C PHE A 46 -4.27 -12.20 5.99
N CYS A 47 -5.51 -12.44 6.39
CA CYS A 47 -6.24 -13.66 6.06
C CYS A 47 -6.52 -13.74 4.55
N ASN A 48 -6.02 -14.78 3.89
CA ASN A 48 -6.15 -14.93 2.44
C ASN A 48 -7.61 -15.07 1.99
N SER A 49 -8.46 -15.72 2.79
CA SER A 49 -9.90 -15.88 2.49
C SER A 49 -10.67 -14.57 2.49
N HIS A 50 -10.09 -13.50 3.04
CA HIS A 50 -10.70 -12.17 3.12
C HIS A 50 -9.83 -11.09 2.48
N SER A 51 -8.92 -11.50 1.59
CA SER A 51 -8.28 -10.59 0.65
C SER A 51 -9.27 -10.20 -0.44
N VAL A 52 -9.04 -9.07 -1.09
CA VAL A 52 -9.86 -8.67 -2.25
C VAL A 52 -9.55 -9.62 -3.41
N PRO A 53 -10.55 -10.30 -4.01
CA PRO A 53 -10.31 -11.21 -5.13
C PRO A 53 -9.82 -10.45 -6.37
N GLN A 54 -8.89 -11.04 -7.13
CA GLN A 54 -8.39 -10.43 -8.37
C GLN A 54 -9.49 -10.18 -9.40
N MET A 55 -10.50 -11.04 -9.44
CA MET A 55 -11.65 -10.87 -10.34
C MET A 55 -12.40 -9.56 -10.11
N CYS A 56 -12.35 -9.00 -8.89
CA CYS A 56 -12.96 -7.71 -8.56
C CYS A 56 -12.07 -6.53 -8.99
N LEU A 57 -10.75 -6.72 -9.06
CA LEU A 57 -9.80 -5.66 -9.40
C LEU A 57 -9.54 -5.55 -10.91
N ARG A 58 -9.57 -6.67 -11.66
CA ARG A 58 -9.33 -6.67 -13.11
C ARG A 58 -10.23 -5.71 -13.90
N PRO A 59 -11.54 -5.58 -13.60
CA PRO A 59 -12.42 -4.67 -14.36
C PRO A 59 -12.12 -3.19 -14.16
N ILE A 60 -11.55 -2.83 -13.01
CA ILE A 60 -11.20 -1.43 -12.67
C ILE A 60 -9.71 -1.14 -12.91
N ALA A 61 -8.96 -2.11 -13.42
CA ALA A 61 -7.54 -1.96 -13.68
C ALA A 61 -7.32 -1.28 -15.03
N ASP A 62 -6.51 -0.23 -15.04
CA ASP A 62 -5.98 0.34 -16.27
C ASP A 62 -4.61 -0.28 -16.57
N ARG A 63 -4.46 -0.89 -17.74
CA ARG A 63 -3.23 -1.59 -18.17
C ARG A 63 -2.67 -2.57 -17.13
N GLY A 64 -3.56 -3.27 -16.42
CA GLY A 64 -3.19 -4.26 -15.41
C GLY A 64 -2.78 -3.67 -14.05
N LYS A 65 -2.98 -2.38 -13.84
CA LYS A 65 -2.71 -1.68 -12.58
C LYS A 65 -3.96 -1.04 -12.01
N VAL A 66 -3.99 -0.88 -10.68
CA VAL A 66 -5.03 -0.12 -9.98
C VAL A 66 -4.38 0.98 -9.15
N LEU A 67 -5.09 2.10 -9.01
CA LEU A 67 -4.68 3.19 -8.15
C LEU A 67 -4.79 2.78 -6.68
N HIS A 68 -3.83 3.22 -5.88
CA HIS A 68 -3.77 2.94 -4.44
C HIS A 68 -4.36 4.07 -3.62
N ALA A 69 -4.76 3.76 -2.39
CA ALA A 69 -5.21 4.75 -1.41
C ALA A 69 -4.16 5.85 -1.15
N SER A 70 -2.87 5.59 -1.43
CA SER A 70 -1.80 6.59 -1.41
C SER A 70 -2.15 7.83 -2.24
N LEU A 71 -2.79 7.66 -3.40
CA LEU A 71 -3.25 8.76 -4.23
C LEU A 71 -4.36 9.57 -3.53
N ALA A 72 -5.36 8.87 -2.95
CA ALA A 72 -6.47 9.51 -2.24
C ALA A 72 -6.01 10.25 -0.98
N MET A 73 -4.95 9.78 -0.34
CA MET A 73 -4.32 10.42 0.82
C MET A 73 -3.38 11.59 0.45
N GLY A 74 -3.25 11.91 -0.84
CA GLY A 74 -2.44 13.04 -1.31
C GLY A 74 -0.93 12.82 -1.14
N PHE A 75 -0.45 11.58 -1.14
CA PHE A 75 0.98 11.34 -1.16
C PHE A 75 1.59 11.77 -2.51
N ASP A 76 2.84 12.21 -2.48
CA ASP A 76 3.58 12.60 -3.66
C ASP A 76 4.12 11.36 -4.41
N ILE A 77 4.04 11.43 -5.74
CA ILE A 77 4.49 10.41 -6.69
C ILE A 77 5.99 10.13 -6.56
N GLY A 78 6.74 11.09 -6.00
CA GLY A 78 8.17 10.98 -5.70
C GLY A 78 8.52 10.15 -4.46
N VAL A 79 7.56 9.79 -3.60
CA VAL A 79 7.85 9.20 -2.28
C VAL A 79 7.21 7.82 -2.08
N VAL A 80 6.03 7.58 -2.64
CA VAL A 80 5.35 6.29 -2.56
C VAL A 80 4.74 5.90 -3.90
N ASP A 81 4.53 4.60 -4.09
CA ASP A 81 3.82 4.09 -5.26
C ASP A 81 2.34 4.47 -5.17
N LEU A 82 1.85 5.20 -6.17
CA LEU A 82 0.45 5.61 -6.30
C LEU A 82 -0.40 4.58 -7.04
N ASP A 83 0.23 3.69 -7.79
CA ASP A 83 -0.40 2.57 -8.48
C ASP A 83 0.33 1.26 -8.18
N GLY A 84 -0.36 0.15 -8.43
CA GLY A 84 0.21 -1.17 -8.28
C GLY A 84 -0.44 -2.16 -9.22
N GLY A 85 0.31 -3.19 -9.63
CA GLY A 85 -0.26 -4.28 -10.41
C GLY A 85 -1.35 -5.00 -9.61
N VAL A 86 -2.38 -5.53 -10.29
CA VAL A 86 -3.51 -6.23 -9.64
C VAL A 86 -3.04 -7.24 -8.59
N ASN A 87 -2.00 -8.01 -8.88
CA ASN A 87 -1.42 -9.03 -7.98
C ASN A 87 -0.79 -8.48 -6.69
N LYS A 88 -0.53 -7.17 -6.60
CA LYS A 88 0.10 -6.50 -5.45
C LYS A 88 -0.88 -5.58 -4.71
N SER A 89 -2.14 -5.55 -5.12
CA SER A 89 -3.11 -4.52 -4.75
C SER A 89 -4.15 -5.01 -3.74
N GLY A 90 -3.70 -5.60 -2.63
CA GLY A 90 -4.61 -6.17 -1.62
C GLY A 90 -5.15 -7.57 -1.97
N THR A 91 -4.57 -8.19 -3.01
CA THR A 91 -4.78 -9.59 -3.36
C THR A 91 -3.68 -10.45 -2.75
N LYS A 92 -4.02 -11.66 -2.32
CA LYS A 92 -3.05 -12.74 -2.13
C LYS A 92 -3.44 -13.93 -3.00
#